data_AF-A0A176EF10-F1
#
_entry.id   AF-A0A176EF10-F1
#
_cell.length_a   1.000
_cell.length_b   1.000
_cell.length_c   1.000
_cell.angle_alpha   90.00
_cell.angle_beta   90.00
_cell.angle_gamma   90.00
#
_symmetry.space_group_name_H-M   'P 1'
#
loop_
_entity.id
_entity.type
_entity.pdbx_description
1 polymer ?
#
loop_
_entity_poly.entity_id
_entity_poly.type
_entity_poly.pdbx_seq_one_letter_code
_entity_poly.pdbx_strand_id
1 'polypeptide(L)'
;MPFLPTAPVRIQPYLGYRNRERLHITARALRSRVGKFEKRSRWRAAKTMIGQFASHEVADMPVELEIARPGAQPQRHRGLTDAEGFVRFDIEFDSAWDYDEHPAWETVVFHWHTGDEDQCIDAHVLAPGDDTGLAVISDIDDTIIETGITGDFRKVMRNWRRVLMQMPEERIIVPGADVFYNALGGGEVLAEGAGHVGDRQPATHRPFFYVSSSPWNLFSYLVTYIRGRGLPLGPIALRDWGLDRATFGSSSHGAHKRTAI
;
A
#
# COMPACT_ATOMS: atom_id res chain seq x y z
N MET A 1 1.08 -21.17 -22.15
CA MET A 1 2.55 -20.94 -22.07
C MET A 1 2.77 -19.63 -21.31
N PRO A 2 3.21 -19.64 -20.05
CA PRO A 2 3.42 -18.38 -19.34
C PRO A 2 4.67 -17.70 -19.93
N PHE A 3 4.52 -16.44 -20.37
CA PHE A 3 5.54 -15.71 -21.13
C PHE A 3 6.67 -15.09 -20.26
N LEU A 4 6.71 -15.34 -18.95
CA LEU A 4 7.67 -14.71 -18.01
C LEU A 4 8.24 -15.64 -16.90
N PRO A 5 8.71 -16.87 -17.16
CA PRO A 5 9.27 -17.72 -16.09
C PRO A 5 10.56 -17.17 -15.43
N THR A 6 11.25 -16.23 -16.09
CA THR A 6 12.61 -15.79 -15.71
C THR A 6 12.71 -14.42 -15.06
N ALA A 7 11.59 -13.77 -14.74
CA ALA A 7 11.63 -12.50 -14.00
C ALA A 7 11.87 -12.77 -12.51
N PRO A 8 12.77 -12.00 -11.84
CA PRO A 8 13.00 -12.13 -10.41
C PRO A 8 11.72 -11.82 -9.64
N VAL A 9 11.56 -12.49 -8.51
CA VAL A 9 10.45 -12.20 -7.60
C VAL A 9 10.80 -10.98 -6.77
N ARG A 10 9.81 -10.11 -6.57
CA ARG A 10 9.92 -8.94 -5.73
C ARG A 10 8.75 -8.89 -4.77
N ILE A 11 9.04 -8.57 -3.51
CA ILE A 11 8.02 -8.21 -2.53
C ILE A 11 7.68 -6.73 -2.69
N GLN A 12 6.41 -6.43 -2.88
CA GLN A 12 5.85 -5.09 -2.84
C GLN A 12 5.15 -4.90 -1.49
N PRO A 13 5.78 -4.20 -0.53
CA PRO A 13 5.10 -3.86 0.70
C PRO A 13 4.04 -2.79 0.48
N TYR A 14 2.96 -2.87 1.24
CA TYR A 14 1.96 -1.82 1.39
C TYR A 14 2.19 -1.08 2.71
N LEU A 15 1.52 0.07 2.88
CA LEU A 15 1.59 0.84 4.11
C LEU A 15 0.77 0.14 5.21
N GLY A 16 1.43 -0.25 6.29
CA GLY A 16 0.81 -0.86 7.46
C GLY A 16 0.46 0.15 8.55
N TYR A 17 -0.13 -0.32 9.63
CA TYR A 17 -0.38 0.45 10.84
C TYR A 17 -0.35 -0.45 12.07
N ARG A 18 -0.21 0.15 13.25
CA ARG A 18 -0.32 -0.56 14.52
C ARG A 18 -1.11 0.25 15.55
N ASN A 19 -1.60 -0.47 16.55
CA ASN A 19 -1.94 0.13 17.84
C ASN A 19 -0.92 -0.35 18.91
N ARG A 20 -1.24 -0.23 20.20
CA ARG A 20 -0.36 -0.71 21.27
C ARG A 20 -0.28 -2.22 21.37
N GLU A 21 -1.24 -2.96 20.84
CA GLU A 21 -1.39 -4.40 21.05
C GLU A 21 -1.10 -5.21 19.78
N ARG A 22 -1.25 -4.60 18.61
CA ARG A 22 -1.27 -5.31 17.34
C ARG A 22 -0.76 -4.47 16.18
N LEU A 23 -0.15 -5.13 15.21
CA LEU A 23 0.34 -4.57 13.95
C LEU A 23 -0.25 -5.28 12.74
N HIS A 24 -0.68 -4.48 11.77
CA HIS A 24 -1.18 -4.95 10.49
C HIS A 24 -0.31 -4.42 9.35
N ILE A 25 0.24 -5.33 8.56
CA ILE A 25 0.91 -4.98 7.31
C ILE A 25 0.71 -6.08 6.27
N THR A 26 0.56 -5.67 5.02
CA THR A 26 0.40 -6.59 3.89
C THR A 26 1.50 -6.32 2.88
N ALA A 27 1.96 -7.37 2.22
CA ALA A 27 2.81 -7.27 1.06
C ALA A 27 2.34 -8.22 -0.05
N ARG A 28 2.79 -7.99 -1.28
CA ARG A 28 2.46 -8.83 -2.43
C ARG A 28 3.72 -9.26 -3.18
N ALA A 29 3.88 -10.56 -3.39
CA ALA A 29 4.93 -11.14 -4.19
C ALA A 29 4.56 -11.14 -5.68
N LEU A 30 5.40 -10.50 -6.48
CA LEU A 30 5.17 -10.29 -7.90
C LEU A 30 6.44 -10.59 -8.70
N ARG A 31 6.30 -11.29 -9.84
CA ARG A 31 7.37 -11.42 -10.84
C ARG A 31 7.38 -10.22 -11.76
N SER A 32 8.43 -9.42 -11.71
CA SER A 32 8.58 -8.24 -12.57
C SER A 32 10.01 -8.06 -13.05
N ARG A 33 10.19 -7.73 -14.33
CA ARG A 33 11.49 -7.31 -14.87
C ARG A 33 11.68 -5.83 -14.56
N VAL A 34 12.40 -5.52 -13.49
CA VAL A 34 12.88 -4.15 -13.30
C VAL A 34 14.00 -3.91 -14.32
N GLY A 35 13.74 -3.06 -15.30
CA GLY A 35 14.81 -2.52 -16.12
C GLY A 35 15.73 -1.70 -15.22
N LYS A 36 17.05 -1.95 -15.28
CA LYS A 36 18.05 -0.97 -14.82
C LYS A 36 17.73 0.40 -15.47
N PHE A 37 18.21 1.49 -14.88
CA PHE A 37 18.52 2.80 -15.50
C PHE A 37 17.87 4.09 -14.92
N GLU A 38 18.79 4.88 -14.34
CA GLU A 38 19.05 6.34 -14.40
C GLU A 38 17.93 7.41 -14.30
N LYS A 39 18.13 8.32 -13.32
CA LYS A 39 17.60 9.67 -12.98
C LYS A 39 16.31 10.27 -13.59
N ARG A 40 15.38 10.59 -12.67
CA ARG A 40 14.18 11.48 -12.67
C ARG A 40 13.41 11.75 -13.99
N SER A 41 12.19 11.19 -14.11
CA SER A 41 11.09 11.76 -14.94
C SER A 41 9.72 11.15 -14.59
N ARG A 42 8.65 11.96 -14.63
CA ARG A 42 7.23 11.61 -14.35
C ARG A 42 6.70 10.41 -15.17
N TRP A 43 7.31 10.17 -16.33
CA TRP A 43 7.08 8.99 -17.18
C TRP A 43 7.48 7.66 -16.53
N ARG A 44 8.33 7.68 -15.51
CA ARG A 44 8.79 6.49 -14.79
C ARG A 44 7.75 5.96 -13.82
N ALA A 45 6.99 6.84 -13.14
CA ALA A 45 5.87 6.43 -12.30
C ALA A 45 4.84 5.64 -13.14
N ALA A 46 4.50 6.17 -14.32
CA ALA A 46 3.65 5.48 -15.29
C ALA A 46 4.25 4.17 -15.83
N LYS A 47 5.59 4.08 -16.03
CA LYS A 47 6.25 2.85 -16.48
C LYS A 47 6.37 1.77 -15.40
N THR A 48 6.65 2.16 -14.15
CA THR A 48 6.61 1.27 -12.97
C THR A 48 5.19 0.75 -12.76
N MET A 49 4.18 1.62 -12.90
CA MET A 49 2.78 1.23 -12.93
C MET A 49 2.52 0.22 -14.06
N ILE A 50 2.99 0.48 -15.28
CA ILE A 50 2.89 -0.47 -16.41
C ILE A 50 3.50 -1.85 -16.11
N GLY A 51 4.66 -1.90 -15.44
CA GLY A 51 5.32 -3.14 -15.06
C GLY A 51 4.62 -3.91 -13.92
N GLN A 52 3.99 -3.21 -12.98
CA GLN A 52 3.25 -3.84 -11.87
C GLN A 52 1.98 -4.54 -12.34
N PHE A 53 1.28 -4.02 -13.35
CA PHE A 53 0.11 -4.70 -13.91
C PHE A 53 0.47 -5.81 -14.91
N ALA A 54 1.71 -5.82 -15.43
CA ALA A 54 2.23 -6.92 -16.25
C ALA A 54 2.97 -7.98 -15.42
N SER A 55 2.97 -7.82 -14.10
CA SER A 55 3.58 -8.76 -13.18
C SER A 55 2.67 -9.96 -12.95
N HIS A 56 3.29 -11.10 -12.62
CA HIS A 56 2.55 -12.32 -12.28
C HIS A 56 2.66 -12.56 -10.79
N GLU A 57 1.55 -12.92 -10.17
CA GLU A 57 1.47 -13.30 -8.77
C GLU A 57 2.36 -14.53 -8.49
N VAL A 58 2.95 -14.58 -7.30
CA VAL A 58 3.76 -15.71 -6.83
C VAL A 58 3.13 -16.28 -5.57
N ALA A 59 2.55 -17.47 -5.69
CA ALA A 59 1.95 -18.21 -4.58
C ALA A 59 2.99 -19.04 -3.81
N ASP A 60 2.63 -19.43 -2.58
CA ASP A 60 3.39 -20.33 -1.69
C ASP A 60 4.83 -19.88 -1.44
N MET A 61 5.08 -18.57 -1.50
CA MET A 61 6.40 -17.99 -1.29
C MET A 61 6.61 -17.64 0.17
N PRO A 62 7.67 -18.16 0.82
CA PRO A 62 8.08 -17.74 2.16
C PRO A 62 8.53 -16.28 2.18
N VAL A 63 7.96 -15.54 3.11
CA VAL A 63 8.33 -14.15 3.42
C VAL A 63 8.46 -14.03 4.94
N GLU A 64 9.54 -13.41 5.41
CA GLU A 64 9.68 -13.04 6.82
C GLU A 64 9.47 -11.54 7.00
N LEU A 65 8.73 -11.14 8.03
CA LEU A 65 8.62 -9.76 8.48
C LEU A 65 9.47 -9.59 9.74
N GLU A 66 10.43 -8.67 9.69
CA GLU A 66 11.27 -8.27 10.81
C GLU A 66 10.76 -6.96 11.43
N ILE A 67 10.49 -7.01 12.73
CA ILE A 67 9.99 -5.89 13.53
C ILE A 67 10.98 -5.63 14.65
N ALA A 68 11.50 -4.41 14.74
CA ALA A 68 12.37 -3.99 15.83
C ALA A 68 11.67 -2.93 16.70
N ARG A 69 11.44 -3.26 17.97
CA ARG A 69 10.90 -2.33 18.96
C ARG A 69 12.05 -1.65 19.71
N PRO A 70 11.94 -0.36 20.09
CA PRO A 70 12.97 0.29 20.89
C PRO A 70 13.26 -0.49 22.17
N GLY A 71 14.54 -0.80 22.41
CA GLY A 71 14.98 -1.53 23.60
C GLY A 71 14.63 -3.02 23.65
N ALA A 72 14.04 -3.59 22.59
CA ALA A 72 13.79 -5.03 22.47
C ALA A 72 14.65 -5.66 21.36
N GLN A 73 14.81 -6.98 21.41
CA GLN A 73 15.41 -7.72 20.31
C GLN A 73 14.49 -7.71 19.08
N PRO A 74 15.02 -7.62 17.84
CA PRO A 74 14.22 -7.78 16.64
C PRO A 74 13.50 -9.12 16.62
N GLN A 75 12.21 -9.08 16.28
CA GLN A 75 11.36 -10.26 16.15
C GLN A 75 11.11 -10.53 14.67
N ARG A 76 11.13 -11.81 14.28
CA ARG A 76 10.86 -12.26 12.92
C ARG A 76 9.60 -13.11 12.88
N HIS A 77 8.71 -12.79 11.95
CA HIS A 77 7.44 -13.48 11.74
C HIS A 77 7.42 -14.06 10.34
N ARG A 78 7.02 -15.32 10.20
CA ARG A 78 6.98 -16.01 8.90
C ARG A 78 5.57 -16.00 8.34
N GLY A 79 5.47 -15.79 7.03
CA GLY A 79 4.23 -15.91 6.27
C GLY A 79 4.47 -16.57 4.92
N LEU A 80 3.40 -17.10 4.34
CA LEU A 80 3.37 -17.61 2.98
C LEU A 80 2.44 -16.74 2.14
N THR A 81 2.81 -16.51 0.89
CA THR A 81 1.93 -15.82 -0.05
C THR A 81 0.79 -16.73 -0.50
N ASP A 82 -0.41 -16.16 -0.63
CA ASP A 82 -1.57 -16.86 -1.17
C ASP A 82 -1.53 -16.98 -2.71
N ALA A 83 -2.59 -17.56 -3.29
CA ALA A 83 -2.71 -17.76 -4.73
C ALA A 83 -2.61 -16.46 -5.56
N GLU A 84 -2.90 -15.31 -4.95
CA GLU A 84 -2.82 -13.98 -5.57
C GLU A 84 -1.54 -13.23 -5.19
N GLY A 85 -0.62 -13.93 -4.53
CA GLY A 85 0.68 -13.45 -4.11
C GLY A 85 0.67 -12.59 -2.86
N PHE A 86 -0.45 -12.46 -2.14
CA PHE A 86 -0.48 -11.66 -0.91
C PHE A 86 0.02 -12.44 0.29
N VAL A 87 0.81 -11.77 1.12
CA VAL A 87 1.12 -12.21 2.48
C VAL A 87 0.63 -11.13 3.44
N ARG A 88 -0.14 -11.53 4.45
CA ARG A 88 -0.75 -10.64 5.44
C ARG A 88 -0.19 -10.97 6.81
N PHE A 89 0.36 -9.97 7.47
CA PHE A 89 0.83 -10.07 8.85
C PHE A 89 -0.14 -9.31 9.75
N ASP A 90 -0.77 -10.06 10.64
CA ASP A 90 -1.57 -9.58 11.77
C ASP A 90 -0.88 -10.11 13.03
N ILE A 91 -0.05 -9.25 13.62
CA ILE A 91 0.86 -9.61 14.71
C ILE A 91 0.36 -9.01 16.00
N GLU A 92 -0.04 -9.86 16.93
CA GLU A 92 -0.28 -9.48 18.32
C GLU A 92 1.04 -9.42 19.08
N PHE A 93 1.25 -8.37 19.86
CA PHE A 93 2.47 -8.18 20.62
C PHE A 93 2.40 -8.88 21.97
N ASP A 94 3.50 -9.52 22.37
CA ASP A 94 3.63 -10.15 23.70
C ASP A 94 3.52 -9.14 24.86
N SER A 95 3.77 -7.87 24.57
CA SER A 95 3.66 -6.74 25.50
C SER A 95 3.23 -5.50 24.74
N ALA A 96 2.49 -4.61 25.41
CA ALA A 96 2.08 -3.35 24.81
C ALA A 96 3.30 -2.58 24.26
N TRP A 97 3.16 -2.08 23.04
CA TRP A 97 4.10 -1.19 22.39
C TRP A 97 3.54 0.22 22.41
N ASP A 98 3.99 1.01 23.38
CA ASP A 98 3.50 2.37 23.56
C ASP A 98 3.76 3.27 22.34
N TYR A 99 2.98 4.34 22.26
CA TYR A 99 3.13 5.37 21.26
C TYR A 99 4.23 6.34 21.66
N ASP A 100 4.84 6.97 20.67
CA ASP A 100 5.67 8.14 20.93
C ASP A 100 4.76 9.37 21.17
N GLU A 101 5.35 10.50 21.56
CA GLU A 101 4.60 11.74 21.75
C GLU A 101 3.81 12.13 20.48
N HIS A 102 4.46 12.03 19.32
CA HIS A 102 3.89 12.36 18.01
C HIS A 102 3.78 11.12 17.10
N PRO A 103 2.85 11.11 16.12
CA PRO A 103 2.76 10.04 15.14
C PRO A 103 4.06 9.83 14.36
N ALA A 104 4.36 8.57 14.07
CA ALA A 104 5.56 8.19 13.34
C ALA A 104 5.30 7.06 12.34
N TRP A 105 6.07 7.07 11.26
CA TRP A 105 6.29 5.89 10.43
C TRP A 105 7.43 5.08 11.01
N GLU A 106 7.13 3.87 11.44
CA GLU A 106 8.10 2.90 11.92
C GLU A 106 8.51 1.98 10.77
N THR A 107 9.82 1.80 10.60
CA THR A 107 10.38 0.98 9.53
C THR A 107 10.45 -0.48 9.98
N VAL A 108 9.79 -1.34 9.21
CA VAL A 108 9.87 -2.81 9.32
C VAL A 108 10.48 -3.35 8.04
N VAL A 109 11.04 -4.56 8.07
CA VAL A 109 11.75 -5.11 6.91
C VAL A 109 11.14 -6.44 6.49
N PHE A 110 10.80 -6.57 5.22
CA PHE A 110 10.46 -7.86 4.64
C PHE A 110 11.70 -8.53 4.10
N HIS A 111 11.87 -9.83 4.39
CA HIS A 111 12.93 -10.68 3.88
C HIS A 111 12.34 -11.82 3.05
N TRP A 112 13.02 -12.19 1.96
CA TRP A 112 12.68 -13.37 1.16
C TRP A 112 13.92 -13.91 0.46
N HIS A 113 13.82 -15.16 -0.01
CA HIS A 113 14.88 -15.81 -0.77
C HIS A 113 14.53 -15.87 -2.25
N THR A 114 15.51 -15.61 -3.11
CA THR A 114 15.41 -15.84 -4.57
C THR A 114 16.57 -16.71 -5.02
N GLY A 115 16.35 -18.02 -5.18
CA GLY A 115 17.45 -18.97 -5.35
C GLY A 115 18.28 -19.01 -4.06
N ASP A 116 19.59 -18.79 -4.18
CA ASP A 116 20.53 -18.75 -3.04
C ASP A 116 20.78 -17.33 -2.51
N GLU A 117 20.07 -16.32 -3.02
CA GLU A 117 20.23 -14.93 -2.60
C GLU A 117 19.15 -14.49 -1.61
N ASP A 118 19.60 -13.95 -0.48
CA ASP A 118 18.75 -13.25 0.50
C ASP A 118 18.42 -11.85 -0.02
N GLN A 119 17.14 -11.51 -0.01
CA GLN A 119 16.63 -10.23 -0.44
C GLN A 119 15.85 -9.60 0.71
N CYS A 120 15.94 -8.28 0.84
CA CYS A 120 15.14 -7.53 1.79
C CYS A 120 14.63 -6.21 1.21
N ILE A 121 13.54 -5.70 1.78
CA ILE A 121 12.99 -4.39 1.45
C ILE A 121 12.32 -3.76 2.66
N ASP A 122 12.58 -2.47 2.85
CA ASP A 122 11.92 -1.67 3.88
C ASP A 122 10.43 -1.51 3.58
N ALA A 123 9.65 -1.46 4.65
CA ALA A 123 8.25 -1.14 4.66
C ALA A 123 7.94 -0.26 5.88
N HIS A 124 6.77 0.38 5.86
CA HIS A 124 6.44 1.39 6.85
C HIS A 124 5.09 1.11 7.49
N VAL A 125 5.09 1.21 8.81
CA VAL A 125 3.92 1.02 9.69
C VAL A 125 3.63 2.35 10.36
N LEU A 126 2.41 2.85 10.18
CA LEU A 126 1.95 4.06 10.86
C LEU A 126 1.63 3.74 12.33
N ALA A 127 2.32 4.40 13.24
CA ALA A 127 2.02 4.42 14.66
C ALA A 127 1.40 5.80 15.02
N PRO A 128 0.23 5.85 15.68
CA PRO A 128 -0.29 7.08 16.27
C PRO A 128 0.66 7.64 17.34
N GLY A 129 0.48 8.92 17.70
CA GLY A 129 1.13 9.55 18.85
C GLY A 129 0.19 9.62 20.06
N ASP A 130 0.75 9.78 21.26
CA ASP A 130 -0.04 10.02 22.48
C ASP A 130 -0.75 11.39 22.47
N ASP A 131 -0.20 12.37 21.76
CA ASP A 131 -0.82 13.69 21.56
C ASP A 131 -1.98 13.67 20.55
N THR A 132 -2.21 12.52 19.91
CA THR A 132 -3.13 12.37 18.80
C THR A 132 -4.47 11.82 19.30
N GLY A 133 -5.42 12.72 19.55
CA GLY A 133 -6.77 12.34 19.98
C GLY A 133 -7.73 11.91 18.85
N LEU A 134 -7.34 12.04 17.58
CA LEU A 134 -8.21 11.82 16.41
C LEU A 134 -7.44 11.26 15.22
N ALA A 135 -8.05 10.33 14.49
CA ALA A 135 -7.62 9.87 13.18
C ALA A 135 -8.64 10.27 12.10
N VAL A 136 -8.18 10.42 10.85
CA VAL A 136 -9.03 10.77 9.70
C VAL A 136 -9.14 9.56 8.79
N ILE A 137 -10.36 9.09 8.54
CA ILE A 137 -10.64 8.08 7.51
C ILE A 137 -11.22 8.80 6.30
N SER A 138 -10.52 8.72 5.18
CA SER A 138 -10.94 9.31 3.91
C SER A 138 -11.28 8.21 2.92
N ASP A 139 -12.50 8.25 2.41
CA ASP A 139 -12.82 7.50 1.21
C ASP A 139 -12.04 8.08 0.03
N ILE A 140 -11.46 7.22 -0.79
CA ILE A 140 -10.96 7.58 -2.11
C ILE A 140 -11.98 7.02 -3.10
N ASP A 141 -12.92 7.89 -3.48
CA ASP A 141 -13.92 7.60 -4.50
C ASP A 141 -13.24 7.45 -5.87
N ASP A 142 -12.90 6.21 -6.20
CA ASP A 142 -12.53 5.86 -7.56
C ASP A 142 -13.81 5.68 -8.39
N THR A 143 -14.24 6.78 -9.00
CA THR A 143 -15.23 6.86 -10.10
C THR A 143 -14.75 6.19 -11.40
N ILE A 144 -13.83 5.21 -11.35
CA ILE A 144 -13.46 4.41 -12.54
C ILE A 144 -14.68 3.63 -13.08
N ILE A 145 -15.65 3.33 -12.22
CA ILE A 145 -16.86 2.58 -12.60
C ILE A 145 -17.96 3.51 -13.16
N GLU A 146 -18.07 4.76 -12.68
CA GLU A 146 -19.21 5.63 -13.00
C GLU A 146 -19.00 6.53 -14.23
N THR A 147 -17.75 6.83 -14.64
CA THR A 147 -17.51 7.67 -15.84
C THR A 147 -17.55 6.90 -17.17
N GLY A 148 -18.30 5.79 -17.26
CA GLY A 148 -18.68 5.21 -18.56
C GLY A 148 -17.99 3.91 -18.98
N ILE A 149 -17.68 3.00 -18.05
CA ILE A 149 -17.41 1.59 -18.41
C ILE A 149 -18.45 0.69 -17.73
N THR A 150 -19.72 0.91 -18.09
CA THR A 150 -20.78 -0.08 -17.94
C THR A 150 -20.41 -1.30 -18.78
N GLY A 151 -19.86 -2.32 -18.13
CA GLY A 151 -19.81 -3.68 -18.65
C GLY A 151 -18.42 -4.18 -19.00
N ASP A 152 -18.06 -5.27 -18.33
CA ASP A 152 -16.93 -6.17 -18.60
C ASP A 152 -15.56 -5.69 -18.08
N PHE A 153 -15.25 -6.11 -16.85
CA PHE A 153 -14.00 -5.88 -16.12
C PHE A 153 -12.74 -6.26 -16.92
N ARG A 154 -12.82 -7.26 -17.80
CA ARG A 154 -11.70 -7.60 -18.72
C ARG A 154 -11.40 -6.47 -19.68
N LYS A 155 -12.37 -5.63 -20.05
CA LYS A 155 -12.17 -4.44 -20.89
C LYS A 155 -11.52 -3.31 -20.11
N VAL A 156 -11.90 -3.08 -18.85
CA VAL A 156 -11.22 -2.11 -17.97
C VAL A 156 -9.75 -2.50 -17.79
N MET A 157 -9.50 -3.77 -17.44
CA MET A 157 -8.15 -4.30 -17.26
C MET A 157 -7.32 -4.29 -18.56
N ARG A 158 -7.96 -4.47 -19.72
CA ARG A 158 -7.28 -4.41 -21.04
C ARG A 158 -7.02 -2.97 -21.50
N ASN A 159 -7.89 -2.03 -21.14
CA ASN A 159 -7.82 -0.62 -21.55
C ASN A 159 -7.27 0.31 -20.46
N TRP A 160 -6.78 -0.25 -19.36
CA TRP A 160 -6.28 0.47 -18.19
C TRP A 160 -5.21 1.53 -18.50
N ARG A 161 -4.34 1.29 -19.50
CA ARG A 161 -3.37 2.30 -19.98
C ARG A 161 -4.06 3.55 -20.53
N ARG A 162 -5.18 3.38 -21.24
CA ARG A 162 -5.99 4.51 -21.74
C ARG A 162 -6.68 5.23 -20.58
N VAL A 163 -7.22 4.50 -19.61
CA VAL A 163 -7.85 5.06 -18.40
C VAL A 163 -6.85 5.86 -17.56
N LEU A 164 -5.64 5.33 -17.32
CA LEU A 164 -4.58 6.02 -16.57
C LEU A 164 -4.00 7.23 -17.33
N MET A 165 -3.90 7.16 -18.66
CA MET A 165 -3.35 8.25 -19.47
C MET A 165 -4.33 9.40 -19.72
N GLN A 166 -5.64 9.14 -19.67
CA GLN A 166 -6.67 10.15 -19.93
C GLN A 166 -7.13 10.90 -18.66
N MET A 167 -6.69 10.50 -17.45
CA MET A 167 -7.28 10.94 -16.18
C MET A 167 -6.36 11.61 -15.12
N PRO A 168 -5.11 12.06 -15.36
CA PRO A 168 -4.39 12.81 -14.33
C PRO A 168 -4.86 14.27 -14.16
N GLU A 169 -5.31 14.90 -15.25
CA GLU A 169 -5.56 16.36 -15.29
C GLU A 169 -7.00 16.74 -14.95
N GLU A 170 -7.97 15.84 -15.11
CA GLU A 170 -9.40 16.14 -14.93
C GLU A 170 -10.02 15.61 -13.63
N ARG A 171 -9.27 14.86 -12.80
CA ARG A 171 -9.71 14.52 -11.44
C ARG A 171 -9.54 15.74 -10.54
N ILE A 172 -10.54 16.62 -10.62
CA ILE A 172 -10.72 17.75 -9.73
C ILE A 172 -10.86 17.19 -8.33
N ILE A 173 -9.80 17.29 -7.52
CA ILE A 173 -9.96 17.35 -6.08
C ILE A 173 -10.96 18.47 -5.86
N VAL A 174 -12.04 18.21 -5.10
CA VAL A 174 -12.98 19.26 -4.68
C VAL A 174 -12.13 20.46 -4.25
N PRO A 175 -12.22 21.61 -4.94
CA PRO A 175 -11.27 22.69 -4.75
C PRO A 175 -11.09 23.01 -3.26
N GLY A 176 -9.85 22.97 -2.77
CA GLY A 176 -9.51 23.21 -1.37
C GLY A 176 -9.45 21.97 -0.46
N ALA A 177 -9.69 20.74 -0.95
CA ALA A 177 -9.55 19.55 -0.09
C ALA A 177 -8.09 19.30 0.33
N ASP A 178 -7.12 19.65 -0.50
CA ASP A 178 -5.69 19.65 -0.15
C ASP A 178 -5.42 20.61 1.01
N VAL A 179 -5.96 21.82 0.97
CA VAL A 179 -5.85 22.81 2.07
C VAL A 179 -6.54 22.29 3.33
N PHE A 180 -7.74 21.71 3.18
CA PHE A 180 -8.49 21.13 4.30
C PHE A 180 -7.75 19.95 4.94
N TYR A 181 -7.19 19.04 4.14
CA TYR A 181 -6.50 17.85 4.63
C TYR A 181 -5.18 18.22 5.30
N ASN A 182 -4.44 19.15 4.73
CA ASN A 182 -3.23 19.68 5.34
C ASN A 182 -3.53 20.46 6.62
N ALA A 183 -4.63 21.21 6.69
CA ALA A 183 -5.08 21.86 7.93
C ALA A 183 -5.52 20.84 8.99
N LEU A 184 -6.01 19.67 8.58
CA LEU A 184 -6.37 18.60 9.49
C LEU A 184 -5.17 17.80 9.99
N GLY A 185 -4.24 17.42 9.11
CA GLY A 185 -3.17 16.45 9.45
C GLY A 185 -1.77 17.02 9.52
N GLY A 186 -1.49 18.20 8.95
CA GLY A 186 -0.14 18.53 8.50
C GLY A 186 0.23 17.78 7.21
N GLY A 187 1.13 18.34 6.41
CA GLY A 187 1.55 17.78 5.12
C GLY A 187 2.66 16.74 5.22
N GLU A 188 2.95 16.14 4.06
CA GLU A 188 3.86 15.01 3.82
C GLU A 188 4.97 14.78 4.87
N VAL A 189 5.00 13.60 5.49
CA VAL A 189 6.24 13.12 6.12
C VAL A 189 6.38 11.61 5.97
N LEU A 190 7.29 11.24 5.07
CA LEU A 190 8.02 9.97 4.93
C LEU A 190 9.09 10.25 3.87
N ALA A 191 10.34 10.43 4.27
CA ALA A 191 11.41 10.87 3.37
C ALA A 191 11.86 9.73 2.44
N GLU A 192 12.17 10.04 1.18
CA GLU A 192 12.76 9.06 0.27
C GLU A 192 14.20 8.73 0.71
N GLY A 193 14.39 7.56 1.30
CA GLY A 193 15.69 7.04 1.75
C GLY A 193 15.60 5.56 2.12
N ALA A 194 16.74 4.87 2.15
CA ALA A 194 16.83 3.54 2.76
C ALA A 194 16.85 3.73 4.27
N GLY A 195 15.89 3.15 4.98
CA GLY A 195 15.89 3.08 6.42
C GLY A 195 16.53 1.78 6.90
N HIS A 196 16.72 1.67 8.20
CA HIS A 196 17.01 0.43 8.89
C HIS A 196 15.77 -0.03 9.67
N VAL A 197 15.67 -1.32 9.96
CA VAL A 197 14.61 -1.85 10.82
C VAL A 197 14.62 -1.09 12.16
N GLY A 198 13.45 -0.61 12.59
CA GLY A 198 13.30 0.19 13.80
C GLY A 198 13.54 1.70 13.60
N ASP A 199 13.97 2.14 12.41
CA ASP A 199 14.05 3.58 12.12
C ASP A 199 12.67 4.21 12.15
N ARG A 200 12.63 5.42 12.72
CA ARG A 200 11.41 6.21 12.90
C ARG A 200 11.51 7.50 12.12
N GLN A 201 10.47 7.77 11.35
CA GLN A 201 10.32 9.02 10.63
C GLN A 201 9.06 9.70 11.13
N PRO A 202 9.03 11.03 11.27
CA PRO A 202 7.80 11.70 11.66
C PRO A 202 6.69 11.35 10.65
N ALA A 203 5.45 11.27 11.11
CA ALA A 203 4.28 11.18 10.26
C ALA A 203 3.47 12.48 10.34
N THR A 204 2.34 12.54 9.65
CA THR A 204 1.40 13.67 9.82
C THR A 204 0.85 13.68 11.24
N HIS A 205 0.67 14.87 11.81
CA HIS A 205 0.20 15.11 13.17
C HIS A 205 -1.14 14.40 13.45
N ARG A 206 -1.99 14.23 12.44
CA ARG A 206 -3.12 13.31 12.52
C ARG A 206 -2.89 12.13 11.57
N PRO A 207 -3.02 10.88 12.04
CA PRO A 207 -3.05 9.70 11.19
C PRO A 207 -4.17 9.78 10.17
N PHE A 208 -3.81 9.62 8.89
CA PHE A 208 -4.78 9.45 7.80
C PHE A 208 -4.86 7.99 7.40
N PHE A 209 -6.08 7.52 7.17
CA PHE A 209 -6.37 6.20 6.63
C PHE A 209 -7.26 6.39 5.40
N TYR A 210 -6.94 5.66 4.34
CA TYR A 210 -7.67 5.74 3.10
C TYR A 210 -8.40 4.43 2.84
N VAL A 211 -9.65 4.52 2.39
CA VAL A 211 -10.45 3.36 1.99
C VAL A 211 -10.84 3.53 0.53
N SER A 212 -10.70 2.49 -0.29
CA SER A 212 -11.15 2.52 -1.68
C SER A 212 -11.64 1.16 -2.17
N SER A 213 -12.64 1.19 -3.04
CA SER A 213 -13.12 -0.01 -3.74
C SER A 213 -12.22 -0.47 -4.87
N SER A 214 -11.14 0.27 -5.17
CA SER A 214 -10.21 -0.06 -6.23
C SER A 214 -9.41 -1.33 -5.93
N PRO A 215 -9.01 -2.08 -6.98
CA PRO A 215 -8.16 -3.25 -6.82
C PRO A 215 -6.75 -2.85 -6.35
N TRP A 216 -6.08 -3.75 -5.65
CA TRP A 216 -4.70 -3.61 -5.16
C TRP A 216 -3.66 -3.21 -6.24
N ASN A 217 -3.92 -3.50 -7.51
CA ASN A 217 -3.06 -3.08 -8.63
C ASN A 217 -2.94 -1.55 -8.73
N LEU A 218 -3.92 -0.78 -8.23
CA LEU A 218 -3.88 0.68 -8.22
C LEU A 218 -3.13 1.30 -7.02
N PHE A 219 -2.65 0.49 -6.08
CA PHE A 219 -1.98 1.00 -4.87
C PHE A 219 -0.86 2.01 -5.18
N SER A 220 0.07 1.66 -6.06
CA SER A 220 1.20 2.54 -6.39
C SER A 220 0.76 3.82 -7.12
N TYR A 221 -0.34 3.77 -7.88
CA TYR A 221 -0.95 4.95 -8.47
C TYR A 221 -1.53 5.87 -7.40
N LEU A 222 -2.31 5.31 -6.47
CA LEU A 222 -2.92 6.07 -5.38
C LEU A 222 -1.87 6.72 -4.47
N VAL A 223 -0.82 6.00 -4.09
CA VAL A 223 0.30 6.57 -3.32
C VAL A 223 0.99 7.71 -4.07
N THR A 224 1.25 7.53 -5.38
CA THR A 224 1.85 8.58 -6.22
C THR A 224 0.94 9.79 -6.34
N TYR A 225 -0.37 9.57 -6.43
CA TYR A 225 -1.38 10.63 -6.49
C TYR A 225 -1.45 11.43 -5.19
N ILE A 226 -1.54 10.74 -4.03
CA ILE A 226 -1.54 11.34 -2.69
C ILE A 226 -0.30 12.23 -2.52
N ARG A 227 0.90 11.69 -2.77
CA ARG A 227 2.16 12.44 -2.69
C ARG A 227 2.22 13.61 -3.68
N GLY A 228 1.89 13.35 -4.94
CA GLY A 228 1.92 14.37 -6.00
C GLY A 228 0.96 15.54 -5.78
N ARG A 229 -0.02 15.38 -4.89
CA ARG A 229 -0.99 16.40 -4.48
C ARG A 229 -0.69 16.98 -3.09
N GLY A 230 0.38 16.56 -2.43
CA GLY A 230 0.72 17.00 -1.07
C GLY A 230 -0.35 16.63 -0.04
N LEU A 231 -1.07 15.52 -0.27
CA LEU A 231 -2.03 14.99 0.70
C LEU A 231 -1.29 14.18 1.77
N PRO A 232 -1.82 14.11 3.01
CA PRO A 232 -1.27 13.27 4.07
C PRO A 232 -1.06 11.83 3.60
N LEU A 233 0.12 11.25 3.85
CA LEU A 233 0.33 9.84 3.54
C LEU A 233 -0.32 8.99 4.63
N GLY A 234 -0.88 7.84 4.25
CA GLY A 234 -1.58 6.96 5.16
C GLY A 234 -1.77 5.54 4.62
N PRO A 235 -2.03 4.55 5.48
CA PRO A 235 -2.46 3.22 5.05
C PRO A 235 -3.66 3.29 4.11
N ILE A 236 -3.67 2.43 3.09
CA ILE A 236 -4.73 2.39 2.07
C ILE A 236 -5.36 1.00 2.06
N ALA A 237 -6.59 0.91 2.54
CA ALA A 237 -7.41 -0.28 2.44
C ALA A 237 -8.02 -0.35 1.03
N LEU A 238 -7.58 -1.34 0.25
CA LEU A 238 -8.07 -1.60 -1.11
C LEU A 238 -8.94 -2.86 -1.13
N ARG A 239 -9.74 -2.99 -2.18
CA ARG A 239 -10.61 -4.15 -2.33
C ARG A 239 -9.87 -5.35 -2.88
N ASP A 240 -9.99 -6.45 -2.17
CA ASP A 240 -9.62 -7.77 -2.64
C ASP A 240 -10.80 -8.38 -3.39
N TRP A 241 -10.65 -8.55 -4.71
CA TRP A 241 -11.72 -9.03 -5.59
C TRP A 241 -11.58 -10.53 -5.90
N GLY A 242 -10.46 -11.18 -5.54
CA GLY A 242 -10.18 -12.56 -5.92
C GLY A 242 -10.78 -13.60 -4.97
N LEU A 243 -11.00 -13.24 -3.70
CA LEU A 243 -11.62 -14.12 -2.70
C LEU A 243 -13.16 -14.12 -2.73
N ASP A 244 -13.79 -13.19 -3.44
CA ASP A 244 -15.21 -12.88 -3.21
C ASP A 244 -16.06 -12.98 -4.49
N ARG A 245 -16.03 -14.16 -5.15
CA ARG A 245 -17.01 -14.51 -6.19
C ARG A 245 -18.46 -14.46 -5.71
N ALA A 246 -18.70 -14.37 -4.39
CA ALA A 246 -20.02 -14.25 -3.78
C ALA A 246 -20.57 -12.82 -3.73
N THR A 247 -19.75 -11.77 -3.93
CA THR A 247 -20.18 -10.36 -3.83
C THR A 247 -20.18 -9.59 -5.16
N PHE A 248 -20.39 -10.30 -6.28
CA PHE A 248 -20.74 -9.68 -7.57
C PHE A 248 -22.17 -9.12 -7.54
N GLY A 249 -22.36 -8.01 -6.84
CA GLY A 249 -23.63 -7.26 -6.77
C GLY A 249 -23.42 -5.81 -6.34
N SER A 250 -24.24 -4.89 -6.85
CA SER A 250 -24.21 -3.46 -6.51
C SER A 250 -24.37 -3.16 -5.01
N SER A 251 -24.86 -4.12 -4.22
CA SER A 251 -24.98 -4.08 -2.76
C SER A 251 -23.66 -4.31 -1.99
N SER A 252 -22.60 -4.74 -2.66
CA SER A 252 -21.31 -5.08 -2.04
C SER A 252 -20.40 -3.88 -1.75
N HIS A 253 -20.59 -2.76 -2.46
CA HIS A 253 -19.69 -1.61 -2.38
C HIS A 253 -19.64 -0.99 -0.97
N GLY A 254 -20.80 -0.89 -0.30
CA GLY A 254 -20.87 -0.38 1.07
C GLY A 254 -20.40 -1.38 2.14
N ALA A 255 -20.48 -2.69 1.87
CA ALA A 255 -20.09 -3.72 2.84
C ALA A 255 -18.56 -3.77 3.02
N HIS A 256 -17.80 -3.70 1.92
CA HIS A 256 -16.33 -3.67 1.99
C HIS A 256 -15.79 -2.44 2.74
N LYS A 257 -16.41 -1.27 2.51
CA LYS A 257 -16.04 -0.04 3.23
C LYS A 257 -16.31 -0.13 4.74
N ARG A 258 -17.35 -0.85 5.15
CA ARG A 258 -17.68 -1.09 6.57
C ARG A 258 -16.77 -2.10 7.25
N THR A 259 -16.25 -3.09 6.53
CA THR A 259 -15.28 -4.05 7.09
C THR A 259 -13.88 -3.44 7.23
N ALA A 260 -13.58 -2.39 6.46
CA ALA A 260 -12.31 -1.68 6.50
C ALA A 260 -12.22 -0.61 7.61
N ILE A 261 -13.36 -0.21 8.19
CA ILE A 261 -13.48 0.72 9.33
C ILE A 261 -13.58 -0.11 10.60
#